data_AF-A0A736NKS5-F1
#
_entry.id   AF-A0A736NKS5-F1
#
_cell.length_a   1.000
_cell.length_b   1.000
_cell.length_c   1.000
_cell.angle_alpha   90.00
_cell.angle_beta   90.00
_cell.angle_gamma   90.00
#
_symmetry.space_group_name_H-M   'P 1'
#
loop_
_entity.id
_entity.type
_entity.pdbx_description
1 polymer ?
#
loop_
_entity_poly.entity_id
_entity_poly.type
_entity_poly.pdbx_seq_one_letter_code
_entity_poly.pdbx_strand_id
1 'polypeptide(L)' 'EIKLANNCYCCVGEGSYGSEGFVAYLDENKNLVWVLYSEESNPFINVSEYIPDIIIVESSSNIRLKININNPMDLELVV' A
#
# COMPACT_ATOMS: atom_id res chain seq x y z
N GLU A 1 -5.99 -2.49 -8.01
CA GLU A 1 -4.87 -1.56 -8.29
C GLU A 1 -5.43 -0.19 -8.61
N ILE A 2 -4.69 0.87 -8.27
CA ILE A 2 -4.99 2.25 -8.65
C ILE A 2 -3.81 2.85 -9.40
N LYS A 3 -4.08 3.79 -10.32
CA LYS A 3 -3.05 4.62 -10.97
C LYS A 3 -2.87 5.89 -10.15
N LEU A 4 -1.62 6.25 -9.83
CA LEU A 4 -1.27 7.46 -9.08
C LEU A 4 -0.99 8.63 -10.03
N ALA A 5 -0.91 9.85 -9.49
CA ALA A 5 -0.63 11.06 -10.26
C ALA A 5 0.72 11.01 -11.01
N ASN A 6 1.70 10.28 -10.49
CA ASN A 6 3.01 10.10 -11.11
C ASN A 6 3.04 9.00 -12.20
N ASN A 7 1.88 8.55 -12.67
CA ASN A 7 1.67 7.45 -13.63
C ASN A 7 2.08 6.04 -13.18
N CYS A 8 2.62 5.89 -11.98
CA CYS A 8 2.90 4.58 -11.38
C CYS A 8 1.63 3.99 -10.76
N TYR A 9 1.74 2.78 -10.20
CA TYR A 9 0.59 2.04 -9.70
C TYR A 9 0.78 1.58 -8.26
N CYS A 10 -0.32 1.51 -7.52
CA CYS A 10 -0.36 0.87 -6.22
C CYS A 10 -1.43 -0.22 -6.19
N CYS A 11 -1.10 -1.37 -5.59
CA CYS A 11 -2.05 -2.43 -5.33
C CYS A 11 -1.96 -2.90 -3.87
N VAL A 12 -3.09 -3.38 -3.38
CA VAL A 12 -3.27 -3.91 -2.03
C VAL A 12 -3.99 -5.24 -2.12
N GLY A 13 -3.81 -6.08 -1.13
CA GLY A 13 -4.50 -7.35 -1.06
C GLY A 13 -4.10 -8.19 0.14
N GLU A 14 -4.35 -9.49 -0.01
CA GLU A 14 -4.13 -10.51 1.01
C GLU A 14 -2.99 -11.46 0.66
N GLY A 15 -2.41 -12.07 1.70
CA GLY A 15 -1.61 -13.29 1.56
C GLY A 15 -2.48 -14.54 1.36
N SER A 16 -1.88 -15.72 1.44
CA SER A 16 -2.57 -16.97 1.09
C SER A 16 -3.64 -17.41 2.10
N TYR A 17 -3.59 -16.95 3.34
CA TYR A 17 -4.44 -17.45 4.42
C TYR A 17 -5.37 -16.38 5.03
N GLY A 18 -5.37 -15.17 4.46
CA GLY A 18 -6.31 -14.10 4.82
C GLY A 18 -6.02 -13.38 6.14
N SER A 19 -4.96 -13.75 6.86
CA SER A 19 -4.43 -13.00 8.01
C SER A 19 -3.40 -11.96 7.59
N GLU A 20 -2.79 -12.16 6.43
CA GLU A 20 -1.73 -11.31 5.91
C GLU A 20 -2.26 -10.26 4.94
N GLY A 21 -1.60 -9.11 4.91
CA GLY A 21 -1.88 -8.04 3.96
C GLY A 21 -0.61 -7.57 3.28
N PHE A 22 -0.74 -7.12 2.03
CA PHE A 22 0.36 -6.46 1.34
C PHE A 22 -0.05 -5.13 0.72
N VAL A 23 0.95 -4.28 0.53
CA VAL A 23 0.90 -3.07 -0.29
C VAL A 23 2.06 -3.15 -1.26
N ALA A 24 1.81 -3.05 -2.56
CA ALA A 24 2.86 -3.07 -3.56
C ALA A 24 2.80 -1.81 -4.42
N TYR A 25 3.98 -1.24 -4.67
CA TYR A 25 4.17 -0.13 -5.57
C TYR A 25 4.88 -0.60 -6.83
N LEU A 26 4.32 -0.24 -7.97
CA LEU A 26 4.78 -0.64 -9.29
C LEU A 26 5.10 0.60 -10.12
N ASP A 27 6.10 0.50 -10.99
CA ASP A 27 6.43 1.57 -11.94
C ASP A 27 5.35 1.73 -13.03
N GLU A 28 5.54 2.68 -13.95
CA GLU A 28 4.64 2.95 -15.09
C GLU A 28 4.42 1.75 -16.02
N ASN A 29 5.33 0.77 -16.01
CA ASN A 29 5.28 -0.46 -16.79
C ASN A 29 4.76 -1.65 -15.96
N LYS A 30 4.28 -1.39 -14.73
CA LYS A 30 3.82 -2.39 -13.76
C LYS A 30 4.90 -3.33 -13.25
N ASN A 31 6.17 -2.97 -13.33
CA ASN A 31 7.23 -3.71 -12.66
C ASN A 31 7.21 -3.41 -11.16
N LEU A 32 7.41 -4.43 -10.33
CA LEU A 32 7.49 -4.25 -8.88
C LEU A 32 8.70 -3.40 -8.49
N VAL A 33 8.45 -2.32 -7.75
CA VAL A 33 9.50 -1.47 -7.16
C VAL A 33 9.75 -1.86 -5.71
N TRP A 34 8.68 -1.94 -4.91
CA TRP A 34 8.74 -2.43 -3.54
C TRP A 34 7.41 -3.04 -3.09
N VAL A 35 7.48 -3.85 -2.04
CA VAL A 35 6.33 -4.42 -1.35
C VAL A 35 6.48 -4.27 0.15
N LEU A 36 5.41 -3.85 0.81
CA LEU A 36 5.20 -4.00 2.24
C LEU A 36 4.36 -5.25 2.46
N TYR A 37 4.81 -6.11 3.35
CA TYR A 37 4.10 -7.32 3.76
C TYR A 37 3.89 -7.29 5.27
N SER A 38 2.68 -7.62 5.72
CA SER A 38 2.32 -7.69 7.13
C SER A 38 1.65 -9.01 7.42
N GLU A 39 2.23 -9.77 8.36
CA GLU A 39 1.74 -11.11 8.75
C GLU A 39 0.42 -11.05 9.55
N GLU A 40 0.18 -9.95 10.27
CA GLU A 40 -0.97 -9.80 11.18
C GLU A 40 -1.73 -8.49 10.93
N SER A 41 -1.93 -8.08 9.68
CA SER A 41 -2.74 -6.89 9.37
C SER A 41 -4.18 -7.20 9.00
N ASN A 42 -4.49 -8.46 8.68
CA ASN A 42 -5.55 -8.79 7.73
C ASN A 42 -5.33 -8.08 6.37
N PRO A 43 -6.11 -8.38 5.33
CA PRO A 43 -5.88 -7.84 4.00
C PRO A 43 -5.93 -6.31 3.97
N PHE A 44 -5.03 -5.69 3.22
CA PHE A 44 -5.24 -4.30 2.81
C PHE A 44 -6.30 -4.26 1.72
N ILE A 45 -7.39 -3.54 1.97
CA ILE A 45 -8.59 -3.54 1.12
C ILE A 45 -8.78 -2.22 0.38
N ASN A 46 -8.08 -1.17 0.80
CA ASN A 46 -8.19 0.15 0.20
C ASN A 46 -6.82 0.82 0.07
N VAL A 47 -6.69 1.61 -0.99
CA VAL A 47 -5.54 2.49 -1.23
C VAL A 47 -6.04 3.75 -1.92
N SER A 48 -5.55 4.89 -1.46
CA SER A 48 -5.85 6.20 -2.03
C SER A 48 -4.61 7.10 -1.99
N GLU A 49 -4.47 7.95 -3.00
CA GLU A 49 -3.45 9.01 -2.99
C GLU A 49 -4.00 10.20 -2.19
N TYR A 50 -3.30 10.60 -1.13
CA TYR A 50 -3.71 11.70 -0.26
C TYR A 50 -3.22 13.05 -0.80
N ILE A 51 -1.93 13.09 -1.11
CA ILE A 51 -1.23 14.16 -1.85
C ILE A 51 -0.19 13.47 -2.75
N PRO A 52 0.40 14.16 -3.73
CA PRO A 52 1.41 13.54 -4.59
C PRO A 52 2.48 12.80 -3.78
N ASP A 53 2.80 11.58 -4.21
CA ASP A 53 3.76 10.66 -3.59
C ASP A 53 3.38 10.09 -2.21
N ILE A 54 2.28 10.52 -1.60
CA ILE A 54 1.81 10.00 -0.31
C ILE A 54 0.51 9.22 -0.52
N ILE A 55 0.56 7.93 -0.19
CA ILE A 55 -0.62 7.06 -0.20
C ILE A 55 -1.10 6.79 1.22
N ILE A 56 -2.42 6.59 1.34
CA ILE A 56 -3.08 6.04 2.52
C ILE A 56 -3.62 4.67 2.14
N VAL A 57 -3.26 3.65 2.90
CA VAL A 57 -3.78 2.30 2.77
C VAL A 57 -4.56 1.92 4.02
N GLU A 58 -5.59 1.11 3.86
CA GLU A 58 -6.44 0.65 4.96
C GLU A 58 -6.66 -0.85 4.88
N SER A 59 -6.46 -1.53 6.01
CA SER A 59 -6.76 -2.95 6.16
C SER A 59 -8.19 -3.20 6.62
N SER A 60 -8.67 -4.43 6.42
CA SER A 60 -9.97 -4.86 6.94
C SER A 60 -10.04 -4.93 8.47
N SER A 61 -8.90 -4.81 9.16
CA SER A 61 -8.82 -4.68 10.62
C SER A 61 -8.72 -3.23 11.12
N ASN A 62 -8.91 -2.25 10.22
CA ASN A 62 -8.78 -0.81 10.49
C ASN A 62 -7.34 -0.32 10.73
N ILE A 63 -6.32 -1.07 10.33
CA ILE A 63 -4.95 -0.53 10.29
C ILE A 63 -4.88 0.45 9.12
N ARG A 64 -4.50 1.69 9.40
CA ARG A 64 -4.26 2.71 8.38
C ARG A 64 -2.81 3.11 8.38
N LEU A 65 -2.17 3.01 7.21
CA LEU A 65 -0.79 3.44 7.03
C LEU A 65 -0.74 4.61 6.06
N LYS A 66 0.08 5.59 6.39
CA LYS A 66 0.52 6.64 5.50
C LYS A 66 1.92 6.33 5.03
N ILE A 67 2.11 6.24 3.72
CA ILE A 67 3.35 5.78 3.12
C ILE A 67 3.79 6.80 2.08
N ASN A 68 5.05 7.25 2.18
CA ASN A 68 5.72 7.96 1.09
C ASN A 68 6.25 6.92 0.10
N ILE A 69 5.77 6.94 -1.14
CA ILE A 69 6.13 5.93 -2.15
C ILE A 69 7.61 5.98 -2.56
N ASN A 70 8.25 7.14 -2.37
CA ASN A 70 9.68 7.35 -2.64
C ASN A 70 10.56 7.00 -1.43
N ASN A 71 9.99 6.94 -0.22
CA ASN A 71 10.68 6.49 0.99
C ASN A 71 9.74 5.64 1.86
N PRO A 72 9.46 4.38 1.49
CA PRO A 72 8.46 3.55 2.16
C PRO A 72 8.82 3.15 3.58
N MET A 73 10.09 3.33 3.99
CA MET A 73 10.55 3.01 5.36
C MET A 73 10.09 4.05 6.39
N ASP A 74 9.75 5.27 5.96
CA ASP A 74 9.20 6.33 6.82
C ASP A 74 7.67 6.23 6.97
N LEU A 75 7.12 5.01 6.89
CA LEU A 75 5.69 4.80 7.02
C LEU A 75 5.20 5.16 8.43
N GLU A 76 4.00 5.70 8.50
CA GLU A 76 3.37 6.14 9.74
C GLU A 76 2.03 5.43 9.93
N LEU A 77 1.75 4.98 11.16
CA LEU A 77 0.41 4.56 11.56
C LEU A 77 -0.47 5.81 11.72
N VAL A 78 -1.62 5.82 11.06
CA VAL A 78 -2.61 6.89 11.18
C VAL A 78 -3.68 6.45 12.18
N VAL A 79 -3.88 7.24 13.23
CA VAL A 79 -4.87 7.01 14.30
C VAL A 79 -6.17 7.75 14.02
#